data_AF-A0A1D6J9N0-F1
#
_entry.id   AF-A0A1D6J9N0-F1
#
_cell.length_a   1.000
_cell.length_b   1.000
_cell.length_c   1.000
_cell.angle_alpha   90.00
_cell.angle_beta   90.00
_cell.angle_gamma   90.00
#
_symmetry.space_group_name_H-M   'P 1'
#
loop_
_entity.id
_entity.type
_entity.pdbx_description
1 polymer ?
#
loop_
_entity_poly.entity_id
_entity_poly.type
_entity_poly.pdbx_seq_one_letter_code
_entity_poly.pdbx_strand_id
1 'polypeptide(L)'
;MTLSLVHLTQQTSSYANGYLSQWDQFTAQVEPIASTVPYMVGSGSHKRDWPGSGSFYGNLDSGGECGVPAQNMFYMPAENCEQFWYSTDYGMFRFCVANTKLDWRPATEQYRFIKHFLSSVDRQKQPWLIFLAHRVLGYSSATFYADEGTTEEPMGRECLQPLW
;
A
#
# COMPACT_ATOMS: atom_id res chain seq x y z
N MET A 1 -9.22 8.30 29.40
CA MET A 1 -9.49 7.36 28.30
C MET A 1 -8.61 7.80 27.13
N THR A 2 -7.42 7.21 26.99
CA THR A 2 -6.49 7.59 25.93
C THR A 2 -7.01 6.95 24.65
N LEU A 3 -7.46 7.76 23.68
CA LEU A 3 -7.69 7.29 22.32
C LEU A 3 -6.32 6.88 21.79
N SER A 4 -6.04 5.58 21.82
CA SER A 4 -4.93 5.05 21.07
C SER A 4 -5.26 5.32 19.58
N LEU A 5 -4.33 5.92 18.86
CA LEU A 5 -4.45 6.28 17.45
C LEU A 5 -3.59 5.31 16.64
N VAL A 6 -3.98 4.96 15.43
CA VAL A 6 -3.10 4.31 14.45
C VAL A 6 -2.96 5.24 13.27
N HIS A 7 -1.72 5.48 12.86
CA HIS A 7 -1.43 6.28 11.67
C HIS A 7 -1.21 5.34 10.49
N LEU A 8 -2.10 5.40 9.50
CA LEU A 8 -2.00 4.64 8.26
C LEU A 8 -1.68 5.58 7.11
N THR A 9 -0.62 5.29 6.37
CA THR A 9 -0.25 6.05 5.19
C THR A 9 -0.26 5.15 3.96
N GLN A 10 -1.02 5.56 2.94
CA GLN A 10 -1.00 4.91 1.62
C GLN A 10 0.24 5.33 0.79
N GLN A 11 1.06 6.25 1.32
CA GLN A 11 2.29 6.72 0.69
C GLN A 11 3.30 7.17 1.76
N THR A 12 4.23 6.31 2.14
CA THR A 12 5.44 6.71 2.91
C THR A 12 6.62 6.93 1.98
N SER A 13 6.67 8.06 1.27
CA SER A 13 7.88 8.38 0.51
C SER A 13 8.57 9.56 1.14
N SER A 14 9.81 9.34 1.58
CA SER A 14 10.87 10.35 1.53
C SER A 14 11.03 10.95 0.12
N TYR A 15 10.57 10.22 -0.91
CA TYR A 15 10.89 10.46 -2.32
C TYR A 15 12.41 10.43 -2.54
N ALA A 16 13.11 9.63 -1.73
CA ALA A 16 14.55 9.40 -1.84
C ALA A 16 14.93 9.03 -3.27
N ASN A 17 14.19 8.12 -3.91
CA ASN A 17 14.37 7.74 -5.30
C ASN A 17 15.85 7.49 -5.64
N GLY A 18 16.56 6.76 -4.78
CA GLY A 18 17.99 6.46 -4.90
C GLY A 18 18.92 7.38 -4.09
N TYR A 19 18.46 8.54 -3.61
CA TYR A 19 19.19 9.40 -2.67
C TYR A 19 19.00 8.90 -1.22
N LEU A 20 19.67 7.80 -0.89
CA LEU A 20 19.37 6.97 0.29
C LEU A 20 19.40 7.70 1.65
N SER A 21 20.18 8.78 1.80
CA SER A 21 20.23 9.55 3.06
C SER A 21 18.87 10.15 3.45
N GLN A 22 17.97 10.34 2.49
CA GLN A 22 16.63 10.87 2.75
C GLN A 22 15.73 9.89 3.51
N TRP A 23 16.08 8.60 3.55
CA TRP A 23 15.35 7.63 4.38
C TRP A 23 15.55 7.91 5.88
N ASP A 24 16.78 8.21 6.31
CA ASP A 24 17.07 8.62 7.69
C ASP A 24 16.41 9.97 8.03
N GLN A 25 16.40 10.90 7.07
CA GLN A 25 15.70 12.17 7.24
C GLN A 25 14.19 11.95 7.45
N PHE A 26 13.58 11.04 6.69
CA PHE A 26 12.15 10.76 6.80
C PHE A 26 11.80 10.05 8.11
N THR A 27 12.60 9.07 8.55
CA THR A 27 12.36 8.41 9.84
C THR A 27 12.49 9.38 11.01
N ALA A 28 13.46 10.29 10.98
CA ALA A 28 13.57 11.39 11.96
C ALA A 28 12.36 12.33 11.90
N GLN A 29 11.84 12.65 10.71
CA GLN A 29 10.67 13.52 10.55
C GLN A 29 9.41 12.91 11.16
N VAL A 30 9.18 11.60 10.98
CA VAL A 30 7.98 10.93 11.49
C VAL A 30 8.13 10.40 12.92
N GLU A 31 9.35 10.42 13.48
CA GLU A 31 9.66 9.95 14.83
C GLU A 31 8.68 10.45 15.90
N PRO A 32 8.29 11.74 15.98
CA PRO A 32 7.38 12.19 17.02
C PRO A 32 6.01 11.49 17.02
N ILE A 33 5.61 10.93 15.87
CA ILE A 33 4.37 10.15 15.71
C ILE A 33 4.68 8.66 15.86
N ALA A 34 5.63 8.15 15.06
CA ALA A 34 5.92 6.73 14.93
C ALA A 34 6.54 6.10 16.20
N SER A 35 7.15 6.91 17.07
CA SER A 35 7.65 6.47 18.38
C SER A 35 6.55 6.23 19.42
N THR A 36 5.35 6.78 19.20
CA THR A 36 4.25 6.75 20.18
C THR A 36 3.06 5.93 19.72
N VAL A 37 2.79 5.91 18.41
CA VAL A 37 1.67 5.16 17.82
C VAL A 37 2.13 4.34 16.62
N PRO A 38 1.48 3.19 16.33
CA PRO A 38 1.81 2.41 15.14
C PRO A 38 1.71 3.24 13.87
N TYR A 39 2.79 3.25 13.09
CA TYR A 39 2.92 3.97 11.83
C TYR A 39 2.95 2.96 10.68
N MET A 40 1.77 2.66 10.15
CA MET A 40 1.55 1.61 9.17
C MET A 40 1.70 2.16 7.75
N VAL A 41 2.38 1.41 6.89
CA VAL A 41 2.87 1.89 5.60
C VAL A 41 2.37 1.02 4.43
N GLY A 42 2.07 1.62 3.29
CA GLY A 42 1.81 0.93 2.02
C GLY A 42 2.91 1.19 0.98
N SER A 43 3.12 0.25 0.06
CA SER A 43 4.11 0.40 -1.01
C SER A 43 3.57 1.19 -2.20
N GLY A 44 4.40 2.11 -2.72
CA GLY A 44 4.06 3.02 -3.81
C GLY A 44 5.10 3.03 -4.94
N SER A 45 4.85 3.82 -6.00
CA SER A 45 5.72 3.83 -7.21
C SER A 45 7.17 4.13 -6.88
N HIS A 46 7.38 5.24 -6.18
CA HIS A 46 8.67 5.74 -5.72
C HIS A 46 9.42 4.80 -4.75
N LYS A 47 8.85 3.66 -4.39
CA LYS A 47 9.52 2.64 -3.59
C LYS A 47 9.92 1.47 -4.45
N ARG A 48 9.00 0.98 -5.30
CA ARG A 48 9.10 -0.35 -5.92
C ARG A 48 9.29 -0.36 -7.43
N ASP A 49 8.79 0.65 -8.15
CA ASP A 49 8.76 0.60 -9.63
C ASP A 49 10.18 0.71 -10.18
N TRP A 50 10.65 -0.34 -10.87
CA TRP A 50 11.93 -0.38 -11.58
C TRP A 50 11.88 -1.41 -12.73
N PRO A 51 12.34 -1.09 -13.96
CA PRO A 51 12.32 -2.03 -15.07
C PRO A 51 13.09 -3.32 -14.77
N GLY A 52 12.53 -4.47 -15.16
CA GLY A 52 13.19 -5.77 -14.99
C GLY A 52 13.28 -6.29 -13.55
N SER A 53 12.63 -5.62 -12.59
CA SER A 53 12.67 -6.00 -11.17
C SER A 53 11.48 -6.88 -10.72
N GLY A 54 10.56 -7.22 -11.61
CA GLY A 54 9.32 -7.94 -11.28
C GLY A 54 8.18 -7.05 -10.77
N SER A 55 8.34 -5.71 -10.75
CA SER A 55 7.20 -4.80 -10.54
C SER A 55 6.24 -4.86 -11.73
N PHE A 56 4.94 -4.75 -11.45
CA PHE A 56 3.89 -4.69 -12.46
C PHE A 56 4.02 -3.44 -13.34
N TYR A 57 4.44 -2.32 -12.74
CA TYR A 57 4.80 -1.10 -13.45
C TYR A 57 6.31 -1.03 -13.64
N GLY A 58 6.75 -0.88 -14.89
CA GLY A 58 8.16 -0.76 -15.26
C GLY A 58 8.70 0.66 -15.23
N ASN A 59 8.17 1.54 -14.38
CA ASN A 59 8.63 2.93 -14.29
C ASN A 59 10.01 3.02 -13.62
N LEU A 60 10.67 4.17 -13.74
CA LEU A 60 11.95 4.47 -13.06
C LEU A 60 11.74 5.18 -11.71
N ASP A 61 10.51 5.22 -11.20
CA ASP A 61 10.08 6.11 -10.11
C ASP A 61 10.85 5.87 -8.80
N SER A 62 11.29 4.63 -8.54
CA SER A 62 12.08 4.30 -7.35
C SER A 62 13.55 4.74 -7.42
N GLY A 63 14.02 5.21 -8.58
CA GLY A 63 15.42 5.61 -8.78
C GLY A 63 16.44 4.51 -8.47
N GLY A 64 16.06 3.25 -8.66
CA GLY A 64 16.91 2.08 -8.47
C GLY A 64 16.74 1.40 -7.11
N GLU A 65 15.89 1.93 -6.22
CA GLU A 65 15.67 1.35 -4.90
C GLU A 65 14.92 0.01 -4.93
N CYS A 66 14.07 -0.20 -5.94
CA CYS A 66 13.36 -1.46 -6.24
C CYS A 66 12.71 -2.16 -5.03
N GLY A 67 12.27 -1.40 -4.01
CA GLY A 67 11.55 -1.84 -2.82
C GLY A 67 12.45 -2.05 -1.59
N VAL A 68 13.77 -2.13 -1.77
CA VAL A 68 14.71 -2.58 -0.74
C VAL A 68 14.72 -1.66 0.49
N PRO A 69 14.83 -0.32 0.39
CA PRO A 69 14.81 0.53 1.58
C PRO A 69 13.46 0.46 2.29
N ALA A 70 12.35 0.54 1.56
CA ALA A 70 11.01 0.54 2.14
C ALA A 70 10.72 -0.72 2.98
N GLN A 71 11.08 -1.90 2.48
CA GLN A 71 10.84 -3.18 3.18
C GLN A 71 11.79 -3.46 4.36
N ASN A 72 12.90 -2.70 4.48
CA ASN A 72 13.87 -2.86 5.57
C ASN A 72 13.75 -1.75 6.63
N MET A 73 13.37 -0.53 6.24
CA MET A 73 13.26 0.61 7.15
C MET A 73 11.93 0.63 7.91
N PHE A 74 10.87 0.05 7.33
CA PHE A 74 9.56 -0.05 7.95
C PHE A 74 9.14 -1.50 8.10
N TYR A 75 8.60 -1.84 9.28
CA TYR A 75 8.00 -3.13 9.53
C TYR A 75 6.48 -3.07 9.30
N MET A 76 5.97 -4.11 8.65
CA MET A 76 4.56 -4.39 8.46
C MET A 76 4.33 -5.89 8.66
N PRO A 77 3.14 -6.31 9.14
CA PRO A 77 2.82 -7.71 9.37
C PRO A 77 2.44 -8.42 8.06
N ALA A 78 3.27 -8.30 7.03
CA ALA A 78 3.14 -9.03 5.78
C ALA A 78 3.78 -10.43 5.93
N GLU A 79 3.17 -11.45 5.34
CA GLU A 79 3.75 -12.80 5.29
C GLU A 79 5.08 -12.80 4.51
N ASN A 80 5.14 -11.98 3.46
CA ASN A 80 6.35 -11.68 2.72
C ASN A 80 6.54 -10.16 2.61
N CYS A 81 7.61 -9.65 3.22
CA CYS A 81 7.91 -8.22 3.23
C CYS A 81 8.16 -7.62 1.84
N GLU A 82 8.64 -8.41 0.87
CA GLU A 82 8.83 -7.94 -0.52
C GLU A 82 7.49 -7.72 -1.23
N GLN A 83 6.50 -8.56 -0.91
CA GLN A 83 5.15 -8.47 -1.47
C GLN A 83 4.37 -7.28 -0.91
N PHE A 84 4.63 -6.90 0.35
CA PHE A 84 4.15 -5.65 0.97
C PHE A 84 2.62 -5.49 1.05
N TRP A 85 1.83 -6.56 0.81
CA TRP A 85 0.41 -6.58 1.14
C TRP A 85 0.21 -7.27 2.49
N TYR A 86 -0.70 -6.75 3.29
CA TYR A 86 -0.98 -7.26 4.64
C TYR A 86 -2.33 -6.81 5.15
N SER A 87 -2.78 -7.47 6.22
CA SER A 87 -3.95 -7.04 6.98
C SER A 87 -3.55 -6.66 8.39
N THR A 88 -4.23 -5.67 8.95
CA THR A 88 -4.07 -5.30 10.37
C THR A 88 -5.40 -4.90 10.96
N ASP A 89 -5.53 -5.04 12.28
CA ASP A 89 -6.75 -4.75 13.02
C ASP A 89 -6.51 -3.65 14.04
N TYR A 90 -7.53 -2.83 14.25
CA TYR A 90 -7.52 -1.79 15.26
C TYR A 90 -8.89 -1.59 15.88
N GLY A 91 -9.15 -2.24 17.01
CA GLY A 91 -10.47 -2.23 17.64
C GLY A 91 -11.53 -2.76 16.66
N MET A 92 -12.51 -1.92 16.32
CA MET A 92 -13.60 -2.25 15.39
C MET A 92 -13.20 -2.15 13.91
N PHE A 93 -11.99 -1.70 13.62
CA PHE A 93 -11.48 -1.51 12.26
C PHE A 93 -10.62 -2.70 11.83
N ARG A 94 -10.77 -3.08 10.57
CA ARG A 94 -9.95 -4.08 9.91
C ARG A 94 -9.50 -3.53 8.57
N PHE A 95 -8.19 -3.50 8.35
CA PHE A 95 -7.54 -2.87 7.22
C PHE A 95 -6.93 -3.92 6.30
N CYS A 96 -7.16 -3.79 5.00
CA CYS A 96 -6.44 -4.52 3.96
C CYS A 96 -5.57 -3.53 3.20
N VAL A 97 -4.26 -3.72 3.26
CA VAL A 97 -3.28 -2.90 2.53
C VAL A 97 -2.81 -3.70 1.32
N ALA A 98 -3.13 -3.23 0.12
CA ALA A 98 -2.69 -3.79 -1.14
C ALA A 98 -1.42 -3.09 -1.65
N ASN A 99 -0.58 -3.84 -2.35
CA ASN A 99 0.57 -3.35 -3.09
C ASN A 99 0.24 -3.20 -4.58
N THR A 100 -0.05 -1.98 -5.00
CA THR A 100 -0.40 -1.66 -6.41
C THR A 100 0.82 -1.66 -7.34
N LYS A 101 1.96 -2.18 -6.90
CA LYS A 101 3.19 -2.36 -7.67
C LYS A 101 3.39 -3.80 -8.08
N LEU A 102 2.53 -4.69 -7.61
CA LEU A 102 2.42 -6.08 -7.98
C LEU A 102 1.00 -6.33 -8.51
N ASP A 103 0.82 -7.37 -9.31
CA ASP A 103 -0.43 -7.65 -10.00
C ASP A 103 -1.57 -7.99 -9.02
N TRP A 104 -2.71 -7.33 -9.14
CA TRP A 104 -3.91 -7.51 -8.28
C TRP A 104 -5.05 -8.24 -8.98
N ARG A 105 -4.88 -8.66 -10.24
CA ARG A 105 -5.96 -9.24 -11.06
C ARG A 105 -6.32 -10.67 -10.62
N PRO A 106 -7.46 -11.23 -11.08
CA PRO A 106 -7.85 -12.59 -10.72
C PRO A 106 -6.75 -13.61 -10.99
N ALA A 107 -6.67 -14.60 -10.10
CA ALA A 107 -5.64 -15.65 -10.07
C ALA A 107 -4.22 -15.24 -9.60
N THR A 108 -3.97 -13.96 -9.27
CA THR A 108 -2.72 -13.58 -8.59
C THR A 108 -2.74 -13.92 -7.10
N GLU A 109 -1.56 -14.01 -6.48
CA GLU A 109 -1.43 -14.21 -5.03
C GLU A 109 -2.11 -13.10 -4.24
N GLN A 110 -1.86 -11.85 -4.64
CA GLN A 110 -2.48 -10.68 -4.02
C GLN A 110 -4.01 -10.72 -4.10
N TYR A 111 -4.59 -11.12 -5.23
CA TYR A 111 -6.05 -11.26 -5.34
C TYR A 111 -6.61 -12.31 -4.39
N ARG A 112 -5.93 -13.45 -4.24
CA ARG A 112 -6.32 -14.49 -3.27
C ARG A 112 -6.24 -13.99 -1.84
N PHE A 113 -5.18 -13.23 -1.50
CA PHE A 113 -5.03 -12.56 -0.21
C PHE A 113 -6.21 -11.60 0.08
N ILE A 114 -6.53 -10.70 -0.86
CA ILE A 114 -7.62 -9.72 -0.72
C ILE A 114 -8.97 -10.45 -0.55
N LYS A 115 -9.24 -11.46 -1.38
CA LYS A 115 -10.46 -12.27 -1.28
C LYS A 115 -10.56 -12.97 0.08
N HIS A 116 -9.47 -13.55 0.57
CA HIS A 116 -9.44 -14.21 1.87
C HIS A 116 -9.75 -13.21 2.99
N PHE A 117 -9.08 -12.05 3.00
CA PHE A 117 -9.30 -10.98 3.97
C PHE A 117 -10.78 -10.55 4.06
N LEU A 118 -11.42 -10.33 2.91
CA LEU A 118 -12.81 -9.88 2.85
C LEU A 118 -13.79 -10.96 3.32
N SER A 119 -13.46 -12.24 3.09
CA SER A 119 -14.30 -13.37 3.49
C SER A 119 -14.15 -13.78 4.96
N SER A 120 -13.04 -13.44 5.62
CA SER A 120 -12.69 -13.97 6.95
C SER A 120 -13.17 -13.11 8.11
N VAL A 121 -13.76 -11.94 7.86
CA VAL A 121 -14.09 -10.97 8.90
C VAL A 121 -15.43 -11.25 9.58
N ASP A 122 -15.45 -11.19 10.90
CA ASP A 122 -16.68 -11.12 11.68
C ASP A 122 -17.18 -9.68 11.72
N ARG A 123 -18.16 -9.36 10.86
CA ARG A 123 -18.71 -7.99 10.72
C ARG A 123 -19.51 -7.53 11.93
N GLN A 124 -19.92 -8.43 12.83
CA GLN A 124 -20.57 -8.03 14.09
C GLN A 124 -19.53 -7.45 15.05
N LYS A 125 -18.31 -8.02 15.08
CA LYS A 125 -17.22 -7.55 15.94
C LYS A 125 -16.40 -6.42 15.31
N GLN A 126 -16.14 -6.51 14.00
CA GLN A 126 -15.38 -5.53 13.23
C GLN A 126 -16.21 -5.02 12.05
N PRO A 127 -17.15 -4.09 12.28
CA PRO A 127 -18.04 -3.59 11.24
C PRO A 127 -17.31 -2.76 10.18
N TRP A 128 -16.18 -2.12 10.53
CA TRP A 128 -15.45 -1.18 9.66
C TRP A 128 -14.34 -1.90 8.88
N LEU A 129 -14.66 -2.26 7.64
CA LEU A 129 -13.68 -2.76 6.67
C LEU A 129 -13.11 -1.60 5.86
N ILE A 130 -11.79 -1.53 5.77
CA ILE A 130 -11.09 -0.46 5.04
C ILE A 130 -10.08 -1.10 4.08
N PHE A 131 -10.27 -0.84 2.79
CA PHE A 131 -9.31 -1.21 1.75
C PHE A 131 -8.40 -0.02 1.46
N LEU A 132 -7.09 -0.26 1.43
CA LEU A 132 -6.05 0.74 1.22
C LEU A 132 -5.15 0.32 0.06
N ALA A 133 -4.91 1.23 -0.87
CA ALA A 133 -4.08 1.02 -2.04
C ALA A 133 -3.39 2.34 -2.43
N HIS A 134 -2.19 2.26 -2.99
CA HIS A 134 -1.42 3.45 -3.36
C HIS A 134 -1.90 4.06 -4.69
N ARG A 135 -1.80 3.32 -5.80
CA ARG A 135 -2.41 3.75 -7.07
C ARG A 135 -3.94 3.65 -6.98
N VAL A 136 -4.64 4.45 -7.78
CA VAL A 136 -6.10 4.51 -7.74
C VAL A 136 -6.68 3.29 -8.45
N LEU A 137 -7.13 2.30 -7.67
CA LEU A 137 -7.86 1.13 -8.19
C LEU A 137 -9.37 1.32 -8.24
N GLY A 138 -9.90 2.47 -7.79
CA GLY A 138 -11.34 2.76 -7.75
C GLY A 138 -11.75 3.85 -8.73
N TYR A 139 -11.75 5.10 -8.26
CA TYR A 139 -12.19 6.26 -9.04
C TYR A 139 -11.35 7.48 -8.72
N SER A 140 -10.96 8.22 -9.76
CA SER A 140 -10.30 9.52 -9.70
C SER A 140 -10.61 10.31 -10.96
N SER A 141 -10.83 11.62 -10.78
CA SER A 141 -10.95 12.58 -11.88
C SER A 141 -9.63 13.32 -12.12
N ALA A 142 -8.50 12.78 -11.66
CA ALA A 142 -7.20 13.39 -11.88
C ALA A 142 -6.92 13.51 -13.39
N THR A 143 -6.39 14.66 -13.80
CA THR A 143 -6.21 15.01 -15.22
C THR A 143 -5.37 13.97 -15.96
N PHE A 144 -4.31 13.46 -15.34
CA PHE A 144 -3.45 12.45 -15.96
C PHE A 144 -4.16 11.12 -16.27
N TYR A 145 -5.17 10.72 -15.49
CA TYR A 145 -6.02 9.56 -15.87
C TYR A 145 -7.00 9.95 -16.97
N ALA A 146 -7.60 11.14 -16.88
CA ALA A 146 -8.57 11.62 -17.87
C ALA A 146 -7.93 11.79 -19.26
N ASP A 147 -6.68 12.26 -19.32
CA ASP A 147 -5.89 12.43 -20.55
C ASP A 147 -5.60 11.06 -21.22
N GLU A 148 -5.51 9.99 -20.43
CA GLU A 148 -5.41 8.60 -20.90
C GLU A 148 -6.78 7.95 -21.19
N GLY A 149 -7.89 8.70 -21.04
CA GLY A 149 -9.24 8.22 -21.28
C GLY A 149 -9.77 7.27 -20.19
N THR A 150 -9.19 7.31 -18.99
CA THR A 150 -9.58 6.49 -17.83
C THR A 150 -9.91 7.35 -16.62
N THR A 151 -10.48 6.73 -15.58
CA THR A 151 -10.75 7.36 -14.28
C THR A 151 -10.09 6.60 -13.13
N GLU A 152 -9.08 5.80 -13.46
CA GLU A 152 -8.36 4.89 -12.56
C GLU A 152 -7.13 4.33 -13.27
N GLU A 153 -6.31 3.56 -12.55
CA GLU A 153 -5.35 2.68 -13.20
C GLU A 153 -6.07 1.71 -14.16
N PRO A 154 -5.53 1.48 -15.38
CA PRO A 154 -6.06 0.46 -16.27
C PRO A 154 -6.19 -0.90 -15.56
N MET A 155 -7.37 -1.53 -15.66
CA MET A 155 -7.73 -2.78 -14.96
C MET A 155 -7.83 -2.65 -13.43
N GLY A 156 -7.99 -1.42 -12.92
CA GLY A 156 -8.07 -1.11 -11.49
C GLY A 156 -9.29 -1.77 -10.84
N ARG A 157 -10.47 -1.21 -11.07
CA ARG A 157 -11.68 -1.64 -10.37
C ARG A 157 -12.26 -2.92 -10.90
N GLU A 158 -12.19 -3.21 -12.20
CA GLU A 158 -13.00 -4.27 -12.84
C GLU A 158 -12.75 -5.63 -12.18
N CYS A 159 -11.51 -5.85 -11.74
CA CYS A 159 -11.06 -7.05 -11.09
C CYS A 159 -11.46 -7.14 -9.61
N LEU A 160 -11.39 -6.02 -8.88
CA LEU A 160 -11.51 -5.99 -7.42
C LEU A 160 -12.91 -5.60 -6.93
N GLN A 161 -13.66 -4.82 -7.71
CA GLN A 161 -15.04 -4.43 -7.38
C GLN A 161 -15.99 -5.60 -7.09
N PRO A 162 -15.86 -6.81 -7.68
CA PRO A 162 -16.72 -7.93 -7.30
C PRO A 162 -16.39 -8.50 -5.91
N LEU A 163 -15.25 -8.12 -5.32
CA LEU A 163 -14.87 -8.47 -3.96
C LEU A 163 -15.31 -7.40 -2.95
N TRP A 164 -15.32 -6.12 -3.35
CA TRP A 164 -15.71 -4.99 -2.50
C TRP A 164 -17.22 -4.96 -2.21
#